data_AF-A0A653EL44-F1
#
_entry.id   AF-A0A653EL44-F1
#
_cell.length_a   1.000
_cell.length_b   1.000
_cell.length_c   1.000
_cell.angle_alpha   90.00
_cell.angle_beta   90.00
_cell.angle_gamma   90.00
#
_symmetry.space_group_name_H-M   'P 1'
#
loop_
_entity.id
_entity.type
_entity.pdbx_description
1 polymer ?
#
loop_
_entity_poly.entity_id
_entity_poly.type
_entity_poly.pdbx_seq_one_letter_code
_entity_poly.pdbx_strand_id
1 'polypeptide(L)'
;MRRQPERTPDGKYYISATDDNVLVPVSKQYEDAILNLPKSADGKYYLGADGIRYPVDPTYHLGHVSGQEWWRIRDMAIREHWTRQQLIEYCNRPGLYQVEDAPGNLSHASELPREAG
;
A
#
# COMPACT_ATOMS: atom_id res chain seq x y z
N MET A 1 16.04 1.05 -10.78
CA MET A 1 14.92 1.68 -11.51
C MET A 1 13.89 2.07 -10.45
N ARG A 2 13.46 3.34 -10.36
CA ARG A 2 12.38 3.74 -9.43
C ARG A 2 11.07 3.21 -9.99
N ARG A 3 10.42 2.24 -9.33
CA ARG A 3 9.07 1.80 -9.69
C ARG A 3 8.15 2.93 -9.22
N GLN A 4 7.66 3.76 -10.15
CA GLN A 4 6.63 4.74 -9.80
C GLN A 4 5.35 3.96 -9.45
N PRO A 5 4.55 4.47 -8.50
CA PRO A 5 3.26 3.86 -8.22
C PRO A 5 2.41 3.89 -9.49
N GLU A 6 1.75 2.78 -9.78
CA GLU A 6 0.91 2.67 -10.95
C GLU A 6 -0.33 3.55 -10.78
N ARG A 7 -0.77 4.17 -11.88
CA ARG A 7 -1.88 5.12 -11.89
C ARG A 7 -2.81 4.79 -13.04
N THR A 8 -4.08 5.16 -12.86
CA THR A 8 -5.04 5.17 -13.96
C THR A 8 -4.57 6.11 -15.09
N PRO A 9 -4.98 5.89 -16.36
CA PRO A 9 -4.52 6.72 -17.48
C PRO A 9 -4.83 8.22 -17.34
N ASP A 10 -5.89 8.56 -16.61
CA ASP A 10 -6.27 9.95 -16.28
C ASP A 10 -5.47 10.54 -15.10
N GLY A 11 -4.64 9.73 -14.44
CA GLY A 11 -3.82 10.10 -13.28
C GLY A 11 -4.60 10.39 -12.00
N LYS A 12 -5.91 10.15 -11.96
CA LYS A 12 -6.77 10.49 -10.83
C LYS A 12 -6.60 9.55 -9.64
N TYR A 13 -6.26 8.29 -9.91
CA TYR A 13 -6.12 7.25 -8.90
C TYR A 13 -4.76 6.58 -8.98
N TYR A 14 -4.25 6.19 -7.81
CA TYR A 14 -3.27 5.13 -7.69
C TYR A 14 -3.99 3.77 -7.79
N ILE A 15 -3.34 2.79 -8.42
CA ILE A 15 -3.75 1.38 -8.35
C ILE A 15 -3.07 0.79 -7.12
N SER A 16 -3.86 0.19 -6.22
CA SER A 16 -3.32 -0.40 -4.99
C SER A 16 -2.47 -1.61 -5.30
N ALA A 17 -1.27 -1.70 -4.71
CA ALA A 17 -0.41 -2.86 -4.88
C ALA A 17 -0.93 -4.14 -4.18
N THR A 18 -1.96 -4.01 -3.34
CA THR A 18 -2.63 -5.15 -2.67
C THR A 18 -3.66 -5.82 -3.56
N ASP A 19 -4.24 -5.09 -4.53
CA ASP A 19 -5.28 -5.55 -5.45
C ASP A 19 -5.46 -4.57 -6.61
N ASP A 20 -5.26 -5.04 -7.83
CA ASP A 20 -5.30 -4.20 -9.05
C ASP A 20 -6.69 -3.59 -9.34
N ASN A 21 -7.75 -4.06 -8.68
CA ASN A 21 -9.10 -3.49 -8.79
C ASN A 21 -9.41 -2.46 -7.70
N VAL A 22 -8.46 -2.12 -6.85
CA VAL A 22 -8.64 -1.11 -5.80
C VAL A 22 -7.98 0.21 -6.21
N LEU A 23 -8.79 1.27 -6.30
CA LEU A 23 -8.36 2.59 -6.74
C LEU A 23 -8.36 3.58 -5.57
N VAL A 24 -7.19 4.18 -5.30
CA VAL A 24 -7.01 5.15 -4.21
C VAL A 24 -6.81 6.56 -4.79
N PRO A 25 -7.60 7.57 -4.39
CA PRO A 25 -7.57 8.87 -5.03
C PRO A 25 -6.26 9.60 -4.72
N VAL A 26 -5.57 10.11 -5.75
CA VAL A 26 -4.32 10.88 -5.58
C VAL A 26 -4.55 12.13 -4.73
N SER A 27 -5.74 12.73 -4.86
CA SER A 27 -6.20 13.91 -4.10
C SER A 27 -6.51 13.61 -2.62
N LYS A 28 -6.59 12.33 -2.22
CA LYS A 28 -7.08 11.89 -0.90
C LYS A 28 -8.54 12.29 -0.63
N GLN A 29 -9.31 12.55 -1.68
CA GLN A 29 -10.72 12.90 -1.60
C GLN A 29 -11.47 12.28 -2.77
N TYR A 30 -12.69 11.81 -2.52
CA TYR A 30 -13.58 11.32 -3.55
C TYR A 30 -14.57 12.39 -3.99
N GLU A 31 -15.04 12.25 -5.22
CA GLU A 31 -16.22 12.95 -5.72
C GLU A 31 -17.51 12.29 -5.22
N ASP A 32 -18.60 13.07 -5.19
CA ASP A 32 -19.91 12.61 -4.70
C ASP A 32 -20.42 11.35 -5.41
N ALA A 33 -20.07 11.16 -6.68
CA ALA A 33 -20.44 9.96 -7.43
C ALA A 33 -19.90 8.68 -6.77
N ILE A 34 -18.69 8.72 -6.19
CA ILE A 34 -18.10 7.59 -5.47
C ILE A 34 -18.68 7.48 -4.05
N LEU A 35 -18.87 8.61 -3.37
CA LEU A 35 -19.39 8.62 -2.00
C LEU A 35 -20.83 8.08 -1.89
N ASN A 36 -21.59 8.13 -2.98
CA ASN A 36 -22.96 7.63 -3.08
C ASN A 36 -23.06 6.16 -3.55
N LEU A 37 -21.92 5.49 -3.82
CA LEU A 37 -21.91 4.07 -4.16
C LEU A 37 -22.29 3.19 -2.96
N PRO A 38 -22.84 1.99 -3.19
CA PRO A 38 -23.06 1.02 -2.13
C PRO A 38 -21.72 0.61 -1.50
N LYS A 39 -21.74 0.33 -0.20
CA LYS A 39 -20.56 -0.17 0.52
C LYS A 39 -20.49 -1.69 0.51
N SER A 40 -19.27 -2.22 0.62
CA SER A 40 -19.02 -3.63 0.92
C SER A 40 -19.66 -4.04 2.26
N ALA A 41 -19.90 -5.34 2.45
CA ALA A 41 -20.56 -5.86 3.65
C ALA A 41 -19.78 -5.54 4.95
N ASP A 42 -18.46 -5.44 4.86
CA ASP A 42 -17.57 -5.03 5.96
C ASP A 42 -17.40 -3.51 6.09
N GLY A 43 -18.03 -2.73 5.20
CA GLY A 43 -18.04 -1.27 5.21
C GLY A 43 -16.71 -0.62 4.81
N LYS A 44 -15.72 -1.39 4.33
CA LYS A 44 -14.37 -0.89 4.03
C LYS A 44 -14.21 -0.30 2.65
N TYR A 45 -15.08 -0.65 1.71
CA TYR A 45 -15.01 -0.19 0.32
C TYR A 45 -16.35 0.37 -0.15
N TYR A 46 -16.29 1.37 -1.02
CA TYR A 46 -17.35 1.68 -1.97
C TYR A 46 -17.21 0.78 -3.19
N LEU A 47 -18.32 0.20 -3.67
CA LEU A 47 -18.35 -0.76 -4.77
C LEU A 47 -18.70 -0.05 -6.08
N GLY A 48 -17.71 0.06 -6.98
CA GLY A 48 -17.83 0.67 -8.30
C GLY A 48 -18.27 -0.32 -9.38
N ALA A 49 -18.26 0.18 -10.62
CA ALA A 49 -18.50 -0.65 -11.80
C ALA A 49 -17.35 -1.64 -12.03
N ASP A 50 -17.63 -2.71 -12.78
CA ASP A 50 -16.63 -3.67 -13.26
C ASP A 50 -15.76 -4.32 -12.16
N GLY A 51 -16.27 -4.40 -10.94
CA GLY A 51 -15.55 -4.97 -9.79
C GLY A 51 -14.54 -4.03 -9.13
N ILE A 52 -14.46 -2.78 -9.60
CA ILE A 52 -13.62 -1.75 -8.98
C ILE A 52 -14.12 -1.44 -7.57
N ARG A 53 -13.16 -1.26 -6.66
CA ARG A 53 -13.41 -0.89 -5.27
C ARG A 53 -12.64 0.38 -4.92
N TYR A 54 -13.26 1.23 -4.11
CA TYR A 54 -12.63 2.44 -3.59
C TYR A 54 -12.61 2.34 -2.06
N PRO A 55 -11.44 2.35 -1.39
CA PRO A 55 -11.40 2.26 0.07
C PRO A 55 -12.13 3.46 0.68
N VAL A 56 -12.91 3.23 1.74
CA VAL A 56 -13.66 4.29 2.43
C VAL A 56 -12.70 5.32 3.05
N ASP A 57 -11.52 4.89 3.51
CA ASP A 57 -10.41 5.81 3.75
C ASP A 57 -9.75 6.16 2.40
N PRO A 58 -9.84 7.42 1.95
CA PRO A 58 -9.31 7.83 0.66
C PRO A 58 -7.78 8.01 0.67
N THR A 59 -7.12 7.82 1.81
CA THR A 59 -5.68 8.04 1.95
C THR A 59 -4.91 6.82 1.48
N TYR A 60 -3.88 7.04 0.66
CA TYR A 60 -2.93 5.98 0.34
C TYR A 60 -2.01 5.70 1.51
N HIS A 61 -1.65 4.42 1.68
CA HIS A 61 -0.66 3.95 2.62
C HIS A 61 0.62 3.56 1.87
N LEU A 62 1.74 3.55 2.59
CA LEU A 62 3.00 3.01 2.09
C LEU A 62 3.27 1.68 2.79
N GLY A 63 3.03 0.58 2.06
CA GLY A 63 3.37 -0.77 2.49
C GLY A 63 4.77 -1.17 2.01
N HIS A 64 5.35 -2.22 2.58
CA HIS A 64 6.61 -2.78 2.09
C HIS A 64 6.38 -3.64 0.86
N VAL A 65 7.27 -3.52 -0.13
CA VAL A 65 7.33 -4.49 -1.24
C VAL A 65 7.66 -5.87 -0.68
N SER A 66 7.04 -6.93 -1.20
CA SER A 66 7.32 -8.31 -0.76
C SER A 66 8.82 -8.63 -0.77
N GLY A 67 9.31 -9.24 0.30
CA GLY A 67 10.74 -9.49 0.54
C GLY A 67 11.52 -8.30 1.12
N GLN A 68 10.89 -7.13 1.30
CA GLN A 68 11.43 -5.96 1.98
C GLN A 68 10.66 -5.64 3.28
N GLU A 69 10.08 -6.65 3.92
CA GLU A 69 9.32 -6.49 5.16
C GLU A 69 10.21 -5.89 6.26
N TRP A 70 9.62 -5.04 7.13
CA TRP A 70 10.35 -4.41 8.22
C TRP A 70 11.13 -5.42 9.09
N TRP A 71 10.54 -6.59 9.36
CA TRP A 71 11.18 -7.60 10.18
C TRP A 71 12.46 -8.15 9.51
N ARG A 72 12.48 -8.32 8.18
CA ARG A 72 13.69 -8.74 7.43
C ARG A 72 14.76 -7.66 7.48
N ILE A 73 14.37 -6.41 7.23
CA ILE A 73 15.28 -5.26 7.25
C ILE A 73 15.90 -5.11 8.63
N ARG A 74 15.09 -5.19 9.69
CA ARG A 74 15.56 -5.12 11.07
C ARG A 74 16.53 -6.26 11.40
N ASP A 75 16.17 -7.50 11.08
CA ASP A 75 16.99 -8.67 11.43
C ASP A 75 18.33 -8.64 10.65
N MET A 76 18.33 -8.18 9.40
CA MET A 76 19.55 -7.88 8.63
C MET A 76 20.40 -6.80 9.30
N ALA A 77 19.80 -5.66 9.68
CA ALA A 77 20.50 -4.55 10.31
C ALA A 77 21.15 -4.96 11.63
N ILE A 78 20.49 -5.81 12.43
CA ILE A 78 21.05 -6.38 13.66
C ILE A 78 22.23 -7.30 13.35
N ARG A 79 22.06 -8.24 12.42
CA ARG A 79 23.10 -9.20 12.01
C ARG A 79 24.35 -8.50 11.47
N GLU A 80 24.17 -7.37 10.80
CA GLU A 80 25.24 -6.60 10.16
C GLU A 80 25.75 -5.44 11.03
N HIS A 81 25.30 -5.35 12.29
CA HIS A 81 25.71 -4.32 13.25
C HIS A 81 25.54 -2.89 12.73
N TRP A 82 24.44 -2.64 12.00
CA TRP A 82 24.17 -1.32 11.46
C TRP A 82 23.95 -0.30 12.58
N THR A 83 24.53 0.88 12.38
CA THR A 83 24.16 2.08 13.12
C THR A 83 22.74 2.52 12.77
N ARG A 84 22.12 3.30 13.65
CA ARG A 84 20.82 3.94 13.38
C ARG A 84 20.82 4.74 12.08
N GLN A 85 21.92 5.44 11.78
CA GLN A 85 22.03 6.23 10.56
C GLN A 85 22.00 5.35 9.31
N GLN A 86 22.73 4.24 9.29
CA GLN A 86 22.71 3.29 8.17
C GLN A 86 21.31 2.68 7.95
N LEU A 87 20.60 2.35 9.04
CA LEU A 87 19.23 1.87 8.94
C LEU A 87 18.29 2.93 8.36
N ILE A 88 18.39 4.19 8.79
CA ILE A 88 17.60 5.30 8.23
C ILE A 88 17.93 5.50 6.75
N GLU A 89 19.20 5.52 6.38
CA GLU A 89 19.66 5.65 4.99
C GLU A 89 19.10 4.55 4.10
N TYR A 90 19.08 3.31 4.61
CA TYR A 90 18.48 2.17 3.92
C TYR A 90 16.97 2.35 3.77
N CYS A 91 16.25 2.65 4.86
CA CYS A 91 14.80 2.85 4.85
C CYS A 91 14.36 4.05 4.01
N ASN A 92 15.22 5.05 3.76
CA ASN A 92 14.88 6.17 2.87
C ASN A 92 14.85 5.78 1.39
N ARG A 93 15.16 4.53 1.03
CA ARG A 93 15.10 4.06 -0.36
C ARG A 93 13.64 3.87 -0.78
N PRO A 94 13.13 4.65 -1.75
CA PRO A 94 11.72 4.57 -2.13
C PRO A 94 11.32 3.22 -2.74
N GLY A 95 12.28 2.44 -3.26
CA GLY A 95 12.03 1.11 -3.81
C GLY A 95 11.69 0.04 -2.77
N LEU A 96 11.75 0.36 -1.48
CA LEU A 96 11.29 -0.53 -0.40
C LEU A 96 9.78 -0.50 -0.23
N TYR A 97 9.12 0.53 -0.75
CA TYR A 97 7.71 0.77 -0.49
C TYR A 97 6.88 0.75 -1.77
N GLN A 98 5.60 0.47 -1.59
CA GLN A 98 4.57 0.51 -2.62
C GLN A 98 3.32 1.21 -2.09
N VAL A 99 2.52 1.75 -3.01
CA VAL A 99 1.24 2.38 -2.67
C VAL A 99 0.19 1.30 -2.44
N GLU A 100 -0.45 1.34 -1.28
CA GLU A 100 -1.48 0.39 -0.87
C GLU A 100 -2.71 1.14 -0.33
N ASP A 101 -3.87 0.48 -0.36
CA ASP A 101 -5.07 0.92 0.35
C ASP A 101 -4.97 0.58 1.85
N ALA A 102 -5.65 1.36 2.69
CA ALA A 102 -5.60 1.16 4.13
C ALA A 102 -6.05 -0.26 4.57
N PRO A 103 -7.18 -0.81 4.08
CA PRO A 103 -7.58 -2.18 4.43
C PRO A 103 -6.55 -3.24 4.04
N GLY A 104 -6.00 -3.18 2.82
CA GLY A 104 -4.98 -4.12 2.34
C GLY A 104 -3.71 -4.05 3.17
N ASN A 105 -3.16 -2.84 3.36
CA ASN A 105 -1.94 -2.63 4.13
C ASN A 105 -2.06 -3.08 5.60
N LEU A 106 -3.19 -2.76 6.26
CA LEU A 106 -3.42 -3.17 7.65
C LEU A 106 -3.60 -4.68 7.82
N SER A 107 -3.93 -5.40 6.74
CA SER A 107 -4.01 -6.86 6.76
C SER A 107 -2.68 -7.55 6.49
N HIS A 108 -1.61 -6.79 6.18
CA HIS A 108 -0.31 -7.32 5.77
C HIS A 108 -0.39 -8.25 4.55
N ALA A 109 -1.37 -8.04 3.65
CA ALA A 109 -1.66 -8.95 2.54
C ALA A 109 -0.46 -9.23 1.61
N SER A 110 0.46 -8.27 1.48
CA SER A 110 1.63 -8.36 0.61
C SER A 110 2.93 -8.74 1.33
N GLU A 111 2.92 -8.87 2.66
CA GLU A 111 4.10 -9.20 3.46
C GLU A 111 4.25 -10.72 3.64
N LEU A 112 5.46 -11.26 3.46
CA LEU A 112 5.72 -12.68 3.74
C LEU A 112 5.65 -12.95 5.25
N PRO A 113 5.09 -14.10 5.66
CA PRO A 113 5.09 -14.49 7.06
C PRO A 113 6.53 -14.58 7.56
N ARG A 114 6.73 -14.19 8.82
CA ARG A 114 7.99 -14.48 9.50
C ARG A 114 8.06 -16.00 9.65
N GLU A 115 9.06 -16.64 9.05
CA GLU A 115 9.29 -18.06 9.30
C GLU A 115 9.48 -18.27 10.81
N ALA A 116 8.78 -19.27 11.35
CA ALA A 116 8.95 -19.64 12.74
C ALA A 116 10.41 -20.09 12.90
N GLY A 117 11.18 -19.30 13.66
CA GLY A 117 12.57 -19.63 14.01
C GLY A 117 12.64 -20.84 14.93
#